data_AF-A0A4Z2CQ39-F1
#
_entry.id   AF-A0A4Z2CQ39-F1
#
_cell.length_a   1.000
_cell.length_b   1.000
_cell.length_c   1.000
_cell.angle_alpha   90.00
_cell.angle_beta   90.00
_cell.angle_gamma   90.00
#
_symmetry.space_group_name_H-M   'P 1'
#
loop_
_entity.id
_entity.type
_entity.pdbx_description
1 polymer ?
#
loop_
_entity_poly.entity_id
_entity_poly.type
_entity_poly.pdbx_seq_one_letter_code
_entity_poly.pdbx_strand_id
1 'polypeptide(L)'
;MMRKQRCLDLLFNRIPSSFIAYINECSLSHNNDNWLWKCLVNENSEKYTCIIVTSGLYDYKTLESSHQSLKVLHTYNHADSGSLLNYLSKWSHFHRKHNDQQVFIFIESLSWFLIDCPIDYEFDYWCQFIISSLLNLSLTSDVSRVICGFQPTLDNSGKIYYGASSAIIDTLEAYATSVIRCHLTATSTSLPTNCIYQSLKLFHRRTLQVFIYRMWCYRIGYKSIKNSQIFSE
;
A
#
# COMPACT_ATOMS: atom_id res chain seq x y z
N MET A 1 -19.12 15.59 -7.77
CA MET A 1 -19.62 14.18 -7.83
C MET A 1 -18.68 13.25 -8.60
N MET A 2 -18.26 13.58 -9.83
CA MET A 2 -17.33 12.77 -10.64
C MET A 2 -15.94 12.50 -10.01
N ARG A 3 -15.36 13.44 -9.25
CA ARG A 3 -14.04 13.24 -8.60
C ARG A 3 -14.07 12.17 -7.51
N LYS A 4 -15.14 12.12 -6.70
CA LYS A 4 -15.34 11.13 -5.63
C LYS A 4 -15.44 9.71 -6.17
N GLN A 5 -16.16 9.55 -7.28
CA GLN A 5 -16.32 8.27 -7.94
C GLN A 5 -14.97 7.73 -8.44
N ARG A 6 -14.13 8.59 -9.03
CA ARG A 6 -12.78 8.23 -9.47
C ARG A 6 -11.83 7.80 -8.34
N CYS A 7 -11.92 8.40 -7.15
CA CYS A 7 -11.16 7.97 -5.97
C CYS A 7 -11.47 6.52 -5.60
N LEU A 8 -12.76 6.23 -5.45
CA LEU A 8 -13.25 4.89 -5.13
C LEU A 8 -12.94 3.92 -6.26
N ASP A 9 -13.06 4.35 -7.51
CA ASP A 9 -12.75 3.52 -8.67
C ASP A 9 -11.26 3.11 -8.70
N LEU A 10 -10.34 3.96 -8.23
CA LEU A 10 -8.93 3.58 -8.07
C LEU A 10 -8.74 2.50 -7.00
N LEU A 11 -9.36 2.70 -5.82
CA LEU A 11 -9.28 1.78 -4.68
C LEU A 11 -9.93 0.42 -4.99
N PHE A 12 -11.06 0.43 -5.72
CA PHE A 12 -11.81 -0.77 -6.12
C PHE A 12 -11.32 -1.39 -7.46
N ASN A 13 -10.13 -1.05 -7.92
CA ASN A 13 -9.53 -1.59 -9.15
C ASN A 13 -10.38 -1.41 -10.43
N ARG A 14 -11.22 -0.37 -10.49
CA ARG A 14 -11.94 0.03 -11.71
C ARG A 14 -11.10 0.96 -12.59
N ILE A 15 -10.10 1.61 -12.01
CA ILE A 15 -9.04 2.32 -12.74
C ILE A 15 -7.78 1.42 -12.71
N PRO A 16 -7.23 1.04 -13.87
CA PRO A 16 -5.98 0.29 -13.95
C PRO A 16 -4.85 1.04 -13.28
N SER A 17 -4.15 0.37 -12.36
CA SER A 17 -2.96 0.88 -11.70
C SER A 17 -2.14 -0.32 -11.27
N SER A 18 -0.99 -0.51 -11.91
CA SER A 18 -0.13 -1.67 -11.69
C SER A 18 0.69 -1.52 -10.42
N PHE A 19 1.28 -0.35 -10.17
CA PHE A 19 2.08 -0.08 -8.98
C PHE A 19 1.49 1.07 -8.17
N ILE A 20 1.05 0.78 -6.95
CA ILE A 20 0.46 1.75 -6.02
C ILE A 20 1.37 1.90 -4.80
N ALA A 21 1.82 3.12 -4.52
CA ALA A 21 2.45 3.44 -3.24
C ALA A 21 1.39 3.83 -2.21
N TYR A 22 1.34 3.15 -1.07
CA TYR A 22 0.50 3.47 0.07
C TYR A 22 1.36 4.08 1.17
N ILE A 23 1.33 5.39 1.30
CA ILE A 23 2.15 6.15 2.24
C ILE A 23 1.29 6.54 3.44
N ASN A 24 1.62 6.01 4.61
CA ASN A 24 0.88 6.26 5.84
C ASN A 24 1.61 7.28 6.74
N GLU A 25 1.21 8.54 6.69
CA GLU A 25 1.77 9.63 7.49
C GLU A 25 1.00 9.86 8.81
N CYS A 26 0.25 8.86 9.28
CA CYS A 26 -0.48 8.99 10.53
C CYS A 26 0.46 8.76 11.73
N SER A 27 0.90 9.82 12.40
CA SER A 27 1.54 9.73 13.73
C SER A 27 0.46 9.51 14.79
N LEU A 28 0.20 8.28 15.22
CA LEU A 28 -0.38 7.99 16.55
C LEU A 28 -0.41 6.47 16.79
N SER A 29 0.11 6.05 17.95
CA SER A 29 0.05 4.69 18.50
C SER A 29 -1.34 4.23 18.93
N HIS A 30 -2.36 5.10 18.84
CA HIS A 30 -3.69 4.86 19.41
C HIS A 30 -4.84 5.07 18.43
N ASN A 31 -4.58 5.23 17.13
CA ASN A 31 -5.64 5.45 16.15
C ASN A 31 -5.82 4.24 15.24
N ASN A 32 -6.97 3.57 15.37
CA ASN A 32 -7.60 2.64 14.43
C ASN A 32 -6.71 2.21 13.24
N ASP A 33 -5.77 1.32 13.57
CA ASP A 33 -4.76 0.67 12.74
C ASP A 33 -5.11 0.60 11.26
N ASN A 34 -4.41 1.39 10.44
CA ASN A 34 -4.30 1.17 8.99
C ASN A 34 -5.61 0.72 8.32
N TRP A 35 -6.72 1.37 8.69
CA TRP A 35 -8.06 0.94 8.30
C TRP A 35 -8.17 0.73 6.79
N LEU A 36 -7.64 1.70 6.02
CA LEU A 36 -7.72 1.67 4.57
C LEU A 36 -6.92 0.51 4.00
N TRP A 37 -5.73 0.22 4.56
CA TRP A 37 -4.94 -0.95 4.19
C TRP A 37 -5.75 -2.23 4.41
N LYS A 38 -6.30 -2.43 5.61
CA LYS A 38 -7.10 -3.61 5.95
C LYS A 38 -8.30 -3.79 5.01
N CYS A 39 -8.98 -2.69 4.66
CA CYS A 39 -10.07 -2.75 3.69
C CYS A 39 -9.63 -3.06 2.28
N LEU A 40 -8.54 -2.44 1.81
CA LEU A 40 -7.99 -2.73 0.49
C LEU A 40 -7.63 -4.22 0.38
N VAL A 41 -6.97 -4.78 1.40
CA VAL A 41 -6.65 -6.21 1.40
C VAL A 41 -7.93 -7.05 1.36
N ASN A 42 -8.87 -6.84 2.29
CA ASN A 42 -10.08 -7.66 2.39
C ASN A 42 -10.96 -7.60 1.12
N GLU A 43 -11.22 -6.41 0.59
CA GLU A 43 -12.12 -6.27 -0.57
C GLU A 43 -11.50 -6.80 -1.88
N ASN A 44 -10.16 -6.86 -1.97
CA ASN A 44 -9.48 -7.46 -3.11
C ASN A 44 -9.31 -8.98 -2.93
N SER A 45 -9.07 -9.48 -1.72
CA SER A 45 -9.00 -10.93 -1.46
C SER A 45 -10.32 -11.66 -1.69
N GLU A 46 -11.46 -10.97 -1.58
CA GLU A 46 -12.77 -11.51 -1.96
C GLU A 46 -12.91 -11.79 -3.47
N LYS A 47 -12.10 -11.16 -4.32
CA LYS A 47 -12.30 -11.15 -5.79
C LYS A 47 -11.13 -11.67 -6.59
N TYR A 48 -9.93 -11.57 -6.02
CA TYR A 48 -8.68 -11.84 -6.72
C TYR A 48 -7.83 -12.83 -5.93
N THR A 49 -6.88 -13.44 -6.63
CA THR A 49 -5.79 -14.14 -5.95
C THR A 49 -4.84 -13.10 -5.38
N CYS A 50 -4.60 -13.16 -4.07
CA CYS A 50 -3.83 -12.18 -3.34
C CYS A 50 -2.65 -12.82 -2.61
N ILE A 51 -1.51 -12.12 -2.62
CA ILE A 51 -0.39 -12.37 -1.69
C ILE A 51 -0.25 -11.15 -0.79
N ILE A 52 -0.09 -11.38 0.51
CA ILE A 52 0.38 -10.38 1.46
C ILE A 52 1.81 -10.73 1.86
N VAL A 53 2.73 -9.79 1.67
CA VAL A 53 4.09 -9.83 2.19
C VAL A 53 4.12 -8.98 3.45
N THR A 54 4.46 -9.58 4.59
CA THR A 54 4.36 -8.95 5.91
C THR A 54 5.60 -9.18 6.75
N SER A 55 6.04 -8.14 7.46
CA SER A 55 7.05 -8.24 8.51
C SER A 55 6.45 -8.64 9.87
N GLY A 56 5.15 -8.89 9.93
CA GLY A 56 4.38 -9.15 11.15
C GLY A 56 3.91 -7.87 11.85
N LEU A 57 3.80 -6.75 11.14
CA LEU A 57 3.27 -5.51 11.74
C LEU A 57 1.78 -5.63 12.08
N TYR A 58 1.02 -6.32 11.22
CA TYR A 58 -0.38 -6.66 11.44
C TYR A 58 -0.59 -8.18 11.51
N ASP A 59 -1.61 -8.60 12.27
CA ASP A 59 -2.07 -9.98 12.28
C ASP A 59 -3.04 -10.25 11.12
N TYR A 60 -2.63 -11.12 10.21
CA TYR A 60 -3.43 -11.56 9.05
C TYR A 60 -4.02 -12.96 9.21
N LYS A 61 -3.82 -13.66 10.34
CA LYS A 61 -4.27 -15.05 10.51
C LYS A 61 -5.76 -15.24 10.25
N THR A 62 -6.59 -14.38 10.83
CA THR A 62 -8.05 -14.43 10.64
C THR A 62 -8.45 -14.13 9.19
N LEU A 63 -7.67 -13.29 8.50
CA LEU A 63 -7.96 -12.92 7.12
C LEU A 63 -7.56 -14.04 6.15
N GLU A 64 -6.40 -14.66 6.37
CA GLU A 64 -5.92 -15.81 5.59
C GLU A 64 -6.89 -16.99 5.72
N SER A 65 -7.40 -17.28 6.91
CA SER A 65 -8.40 -18.35 7.10
C SER A 65 -9.76 -18.04 6.47
N SER A 66 -10.05 -16.76 6.21
CA SER A 66 -11.33 -16.33 5.62
C SER A 66 -11.34 -16.35 4.08
N HIS A 67 -10.16 -16.33 3.43
CA HIS A 67 -10.04 -16.19 1.98
C HIS A 67 -9.13 -17.28 1.39
N GLN A 68 -9.70 -18.26 0.69
CA GLN A 68 -8.94 -19.39 0.11
C GLN A 68 -7.89 -18.98 -0.94
N SER A 69 -8.12 -17.86 -1.63
CA SER A 69 -7.21 -17.31 -2.65
C SER A 69 -6.20 -16.31 -2.10
N LEU A 70 -6.16 -16.14 -0.77
CA LEU A 70 -5.20 -15.28 -0.08
C LEU A 70 -4.06 -16.12 0.49
N LYS A 71 -2.82 -15.66 0.26
CA LYS A 71 -1.63 -16.25 0.85
C LYS A 71 -0.84 -15.20 1.63
N VAL A 72 -0.42 -15.53 2.85
CA VAL A 72 0.45 -14.67 3.65
C VAL A 72 1.89 -15.19 3.59
N LEU A 73 2.81 -14.31 3.22
CA LEU A 73 4.25 -14.53 3.20
C LEU A 73 4.91 -13.66 4.25
N HIS A 74 5.59 -14.29 5.19
CA HIS A 74 6.38 -13.57 6.17
C HIS A 74 7.77 -13.28 5.65
N THR A 75 8.23 -12.04 5.79
CA THR A 75 9.52 -11.62 5.26
C THR A 75 10.70 -12.34 5.95
N TYR A 76 10.57 -12.72 7.22
CA TYR A 76 11.60 -13.50 7.94
C TYR A 76 11.83 -14.92 7.38
N ASN A 77 10.95 -15.43 6.51
CA ASN A 77 11.15 -16.70 5.81
C ASN A 77 12.07 -16.57 4.58
N HIS A 78 12.54 -15.36 4.28
CA HIS A 78 13.38 -15.05 3.13
C HIS A 78 14.71 -14.45 3.63
N ALA A 79 15.80 -14.82 2.97
CA ALA A 79 17.14 -14.41 3.39
C ALA A 79 17.40 -12.91 3.14
N ASP A 80 16.88 -12.40 2.02
CA ASP A 80 17.08 -11.04 1.54
C ASP A 80 15.94 -10.61 0.59
N SER A 81 15.89 -9.32 0.25
CA SER A 81 14.95 -8.71 -0.69
C SER A 81 14.95 -9.40 -2.06
N GLY A 82 16.12 -9.75 -2.59
CA GLY A 82 16.25 -10.38 -3.90
C GLY A 82 15.58 -11.75 -3.95
N SER A 83 15.78 -12.56 -2.90
CA SER A 83 15.19 -13.88 -2.75
C SER A 83 13.66 -13.82 -2.68
N LEU A 84 13.11 -12.81 -1.98
CA LEU A 84 11.67 -12.58 -1.88
C LEU A 84 11.08 -12.09 -3.22
N LEU A 85 11.73 -11.14 -3.89
CA LEU A 85 11.30 -10.67 -5.21
C LEU A 85 11.29 -11.80 -6.25
N ASN A 86 12.32 -12.64 -6.26
CA ASN A 86 12.40 -13.82 -7.12
C ASN A 86 11.29 -14.83 -6.80
N TYR A 87 11.00 -15.04 -5.50
CA TYR A 87 9.90 -15.89 -5.07
C TYR A 87 8.56 -15.37 -5.59
N LEU A 88 8.27 -14.08 -5.40
CA LEU A 88 7.03 -13.45 -5.86
C LEU A 88 6.87 -13.59 -7.37
N SER A 89 7.94 -13.33 -8.15
CA SER A 89 7.93 -13.49 -9.60
C SER A 89 7.60 -14.93 -10.01
N LYS A 90 8.32 -15.92 -9.47
CA LYS A 90 8.11 -17.34 -9.80
C LYS A 90 6.73 -17.84 -9.37
N TRP A 91 6.26 -17.43 -8.20
CA TRP A 91 4.96 -17.83 -7.68
C TRP A 91 3.83 -17.24 -8.53
N SER A 92 3.90 -15.95 -8.88
CA SER A 92 2.91 -15.32 -9.75
C SER A 92 2.86 -15.98 -11.12
N HIS A 93 4.02 -16.29 -11.71
CA HIS A 93 4.09 -17.01 -12.97
C HIS A 93 3.45 -18.40 -12.91
N PHE A 94 3.79 -19.18 -11.88
CA PHE A 94 3.18 -20.48 -11.64
C PHE A 94 1.67 -20.37 -11.48
N HIS A 95 1.19 -19.43 -10.68
CA HIS A 95 -0.24 -19.25 -10.43
C HIS A 95 -0.99 -18.85 -11.71
N ARG A 96 -0.45 -17.90 -12.48
CA ARG A 96 -1.03 -17.50 -13.77
C ARG A 96 -1.16 -18.68 -14.73
N LYS A 97 -0.12 -19.51 -14.82
CA LYS A 97 -0.09 -20.69 -15.71
C LYS A 97 -1.15 -21.74 -15.35
N HIS A 98 -1.45 -21.92 -14.06
CA HIS A 98 -2.36 -22.97 -13.59
C HIS A 98 -3.81 -22.51 -13.46
N ASN A 99 -4.04 -21.27 -13.06
CA ASN A 99 -5.37 -20.77 -12.71
C ASN A 99 -5.90 -19.69 -13.67
N ASP A 100 -5.11 -19.30 -14.68
CA ASP A 100 -5.40 -18.20 -15.62
C ASP A 100 -5.86 -16.91 -14.92
N GLN A 101 -5.33 -16.66 -13.72
CA GLN A 101 -5.62 -15.48 -12.91
C GLN A 101 -4.33 -14.74 -12.60
N GLN A 102 -4.37 -13.43 -12.81
CA GLN A 102 -3.30 -12.54 -12.38
C GLN A 102 -3.35 -12.34 -10.86
N VAL A 103 -2.19 -12.03 -10.28
CA VAL A 103 -2.02 -11.92 -8.83
C VAL A 103 -2.04 -10.47 -8.37
N PHE A 104 -2.66 -10.22 -7.21
CA PHE A 104 -2.55 -8.99 -6.45
C PHE A 104 -1.52 -9.17 -5.34
N ILE A 105 -0.53 -8.29 -5.26
CA ILE A 105 0.53 -8.35 -4.27
C ILE A 105 0.42 -7.15 -3.35
N PHE A 106 0.30 -7.40 -2.06
CA PHE A 106 0.30 -6.41 -1.00
C PHE A 106 1.61 -6.51 -0.24
N ILE A 107 2.42 -5.45 -0.22
CA ILE A 107 3.64 -5.36 0.57
C ILE A 107 3.36 -4.45 1.75
N GLU A 108 3.26 -5.03 2.95
CA GLU A 108 2.90 -4.30 4.17
C GLU A 108 3.86 -3.15 4.48
N SER A 109 5.16 -3.38 4.29
CA SER A 109 6.20 -2.42 4.62
C SER A 109 7.37 -2.51 3.66
N LEU A 110 7.59 -1.45 2.88
CA LEU A 110 8.76 -1.25 2.04
C LEU A 110 10.05 -1.23 2.88
N SER A 111 9.97 -0.74 4.13
CA SER A 111 11.15 -0.56 4.98
C SER A 111 11.92 -1.87 5.18
N TRP A 112 11.25 -3.03 5.18
CA TRP A 112 11.94 -4.32 5.28
C TRP A 112 12.89 -4.55 4.10
N PHE A 113 12.49 -4.17 2.89
CA PHE A 113 13.32 -4.28 1.69
C PHE A 113 14.47 -3.27 1.62
N LEU A 114 14.48 -2.28 2.51
CA LEU A 114 15.49 -1.22 2.53
C LEU A 114 16.53 -1.46 3.63
N ILE A 115 16.21 -2.28 4.62
CA ILE A 115 17.10 -2.61 5.75
C ILE A 115 18.25 -3.52 5.30
N ASP A 116 18.05 -4.33 4.26
CA ASP A 116 19.07 -5.22 3.70
C ASP A 116 19.96 -4.53 2.64
N CYS A 117 20.06 -3.20 2.67
CA CYS A 117 20.97 -2.45 1.83
C CYS A 117 22.42 -2.97 2.01
N PRO A 118 23.10 -3.39 0.93
CA PRO A 118 24.49 -3.80 1.00
C PRO A 118 25.38 -2.67 1.53
N ILE A 119 26.42 -3.03 2.30
CA ILE A 119 27.33 -2.06 2.97
C ILE A 119 28.09 -1.20 1.94
N ASP A 120 28.32 -1.74 0.75
CA ASP A 120 29.01 -1.11 -0.38
C ASP A 120 28.08 -0.34 -1.32
N TYR A 121 26.78 -0.25 -1.00
CA TYR A 121 25.79 0.48 -1.80
C TYR A 121 25.37 1.78 -1.12
N GLU A 122 25.22 2.85 -1.89
CA GLU A 122 24.54 4.06 -1.39
C GLU A 122 23.04 3.77 -1.25
N PHE A 123 22.48 4.18 -0.12
CA PHE A 123 21.08 3.92 0.23
C PHE A 123 20.09 4.42 -0.84
N ASP A 124 20.37 5.57 -1.46
CA ASP A 124 19.49 6.13 -2.48
C ASP A 124 19.45 5.26 -3.75
N TYR A 125 20.58 4.70 -4.17
CA TYR A 125 20.61 3.74 -5.28
C TYR A 125 19.93 2.42 -4.92
N TRP A 126 20.11 1.94 -3.69
CA TRP A 126 19.40 0.74 -3.21
C TRP A 126 17.88 0.94 -3.20
N CYS A 127 17.42 2.08 -2.69
CA CYS A 127 16.02 2.46 -2.68
C CYS A 127 15.42 2.48 -4.10
N GLN A 128 16.12 3.12 -5.05
CA GLN A 128 15.71 3.13 -6.45
C GLN A 128 15.66 1.73 -7.06
N PHE A 129 16.67 0.89 -6.78
CA PHE A 129 16.73 -0.49 -7.26
C PHE A 129 15.55 -1.33 -6.76
N ILE A 130 15.25 -1.27 -5.45
CA ILE A 130 14.13 -2.00 -4.84
C ILE A 130 12.79 -1.52 -5.41
N ILE A 131 12.55 -0.21 -5.43
CA ILE A 131 11.29 0.35 -5.95
C ILE A 131 11.12 0.05 -7.44
N SER A 132 12.21 0.14 -8.24
CA SER A 132 12.20 -0.23 -9.65
C SER A 132 11.90 -1.72 -9.84
N SER A 133 12.45 -2.59 -8.99
CA SER A 133 12.19 -4.03 -9.04
C SER A 133 10.73 -4.36 -8.73
N LEU A 134 10.12 -3.67 -7.77
CA LEU A 134 8.69 -3.78 -7.47
C LEU A 134 7.79 -3.27 -8.61
N LEU A 135 8.18 -2.16 -9.23
CA LEU A 135 7.52 -1.67 -10.44
C LEU A 135 7.62 -2.72 -11.56
N ASN A 136 8.80 -3.25 -11.84
CA ASN A 136 9.01 -4.26 -12.88
C ASN A 136 8.16 -5.51 -12.63
N LEU A 137 8.07 -5.98 -11.38
CA LEU A 137 7.18 -7.06 -10.99
C LEU A 137 5.72 -6.74 -11.33
N SER A 138 5.27 -5.50 -11.07
CA SER A 138 3.91 -5.04 -11.37
C SER A 138 3.59 -4.93 -12.86
N LEU A 139 4.62 -4.85 -13.72
CA LEU A 139 4.47 -4.73 -15.18
C LEU A 139 4.44 -6.09 -15.88
N THR A 140 4.66 -7.18 -15.16
CA THR A 140 4.56 -8.54 -15.71
C THR A 140 3.12 -8.91 -16.05
N SER A 141 2.92 -9.80 -17.02
CA SER A 141 1.58 -10.31 -17.37
C SER A 141 0.92 -11.13 -16.25
N ASP A 142 1.71 -11.55 -15.26
CA ASP A 142 1.30 -12.48 -14.22
C ASP A 142 0.79 -11.74 -12.97
N VAL A 143 1.08 -10.44 -12.87
CA VAL A 143 0.72 -9.57 -11.75
C VAL A 143 -0.24 -8.50 -12.25
N SER A 144 -1.39 -8.39 -11.61
CA SER A 144 -2.36 -7.34 -11.94
C SER A 144 -2.02 -6.03 -11.23
N ARG A 145 -1.58 -6.15 -9.97
CA ARG A 145 -1.33 -4.99 -9.10
C ARG A 145 -0.35 -5.33 -7.98
N VAL A 146 0.57 -4.41 -7.70
CA VAL A 146 1.42 -4.36 -6.51
C VAL A 146 1.05 -3.11 -5.71
N ILE A 147 0.64 -3.28 -4.45
CA ILE A 147 0.38 -2.19 -3.51
C ILE A 147 1.47 -2.24 -2.44
N CYS A 148 2.31 -1.23 -2.37
CA CYS A 148 3.44 -1.17 -1.46
C CYS A 148 3.21 -0.13 -0.35
N GLY A 149 3.13 -0.60 0.89
CA GLY A 149 3.02 0.21 2.09
C GLY A 149 4.36 0.83 2.48
N PHE A 150 4.35 2.10 2.84
CA PHE A 150 5.48 2.80 3.44
C PHE A 150 4.99 3.68 4.58
N GLN A 151 5.66 3.58 5.73
CA GLN A 151 5.39 4.41 6.89
C GLN A 151 6.63 5.29 7.14
N PRO A 152 6.61 6.56 6.72
CA PRO A 152 7.74 7.46 6.96
C PRO A 152 7.94 7.69 8.46
N THR A 153 9.20 7.91 8.83
CA THR A 153 9.53 8.47 10.13
C THR A 153 9.04 9.91 10.19
N LEU A 154 8.36 10.26 11.28
CA LEU A 154 7.84 11.59 11.52
C LEU A 154 8.68 12.28 12.59
N ASP A 155 8.94 13.57 12.43
CA ASP A 155 9.61 14.40 13.41
C ASP A 155 8.66 14.75 14.59
N ASN A 156 9.20 15.44 15.60
CA ASN A 156 8.41 15.85 16.78
C ASN A 156 7.27 16.82 16.46
N SER A 157 7.25 17.42 15.26
CA SER A 157 6.17 18.27 14.78
C SER A 157 5.08 17.49 14.01
N GLY A 158 5.23 16.16 13.91
CA GLY A 158 4.33 15.29 13.14
C GLY A 158 4.52 15.43 11.62
N LYS A 159 5.61 16.06 11.16
CA LYS A 159 5.96 16.17 9.75
C LYS A 159 6.90 15.05 9.35
N ILE A 160 6.98 14.72 8.07
CA ILE A 160 7.97 13.76 7.57
C ILE A 160 9.37 14.23 7.94
N TYR A 161 10.13 13.36 8.59
CA TYR A 161 11.51 13.60 8.91
C TYR A 161 12.32 13.75 7.60
N TYR A 162 12.93 14.91 7.42
CA TYR A 162 13.80 15.19 6.29
C TYR A 162 15.03 14.27 6.33
N GLY A 163 15.26 13.52 5.25
CA GLY A 163 16.31 12.52 5.16
C GLY A 163 15.86 11.31 4.35
N ALA A 164 16.17 10.10 4.81
CA ALA A 164 15.82 8.86 4.13
C ALA A 164 14.30 8.75 3.83
N SER A 165 13.43 9.18 4.76
CA SER A 165 11.98 9.10 4.57
C SER A 165 11.47 9.98 3.43
N SER A 166 11.99 11.21 3.26
CA SER A 166 11.62 12.07 2.14
C SER A 166 12.14 11.51 0.81
N ALA A 167 13.38 11.01 0.76
CA ALA A 167 13.97 10.43 -0.45
C ALA A 167 13.21 9.18 -0.93
N ILE A 168 12.78 8.32 0.01
CA ILE A 168 11.94 7.15 -0.30
C ILE A 168 10.59 7.59 -0.88
N ILE A 169 9.95 8.61 -0.31
CA ILE A 169 8.68 9.15 -0.81
C ILE A 169 8.85 9.71 -2.22
N ASP A 170 9.88 10.52 -2.46
CA ASP A 170 10.14 11.11 -3.77
C ASP A 170 10.36 10.01 -4.83
N THR A 171 11.08 8.95 -4.46
CA THR A 171 11.29 7.79 -5.33
C THR A 171 9.99 7.02 -5.56
N LEU A 172 9.17 6.78 -4.53
CA LEU A 172 7.86 6.14 -4.71
C LEU A 172 6.94 6.98 -5.61
N GLU A 173 6.89 8.29 -5.42
CA GLU A 173 6.09 9.20 -6.25
C GLU A 173 6.60 9.24 -7.70
N ALA A 174 7.91 9.09 -7.92
CA ALA A 174 8.49 9.03 -9.26
C ALA A 174 8.12 7.74 -10.02
N TYR A 175 8.08 6.59 -9.34
CA TYR A 175 7.89 5.28 -9.98
C TYR A 175 6.44 4.76 -9.94
N ALA A 176 5.64 5.15 -8.95
CA ALA A 176 4.29 4.63 -8.79
C ALA A 176 3.31 5.15 -9.86
N THR A 177 2.48 4.25 -10.36
CA THR A 177 1.34 4.62 -11.23
C THR A 177 0.25 5.34 -10.46
N SER A 178 0.11 5.01 -9.16
CA SER A 178 -0.71 5.77 -8.23
C SER A 178 -0.06 5.86 -6.87
N VAL A 179 -0.38 6.92 -6.15
CA VAL A 179 0.04 7.11 -4.76
C VAL A 179 -1.22 7.33 -3.91
N ILE A 180 -1.20 6.83 -2.69
CA ILE A 180 -2.23 7.00 -1.67
C ILE A 180 -1.51 7.53 -0.44
N ARG A 181 -1.70 8.81 -0.11
CA ARG A 181 -1.15 9.42 1.11
C ARG A 181 -2.24 9.57 2.15
N CYS A 182 -2.06 8.89 3.28
CA CYS A 182 -2.94 8.99 4.44
C CYS A 182 -2.37 10.00 5.42
N HIS A 183 -3.17 10.98 5.84
CA HIS A 183 -2.82 11.92 6.90
C HIS A 183 -3.93 11.99 7.95
N LEU A 184 -3.55 12.26 9.21
CA LEU A 184 -4.52 12.54 10.26
C LEU A 184 -5.20 13.88 10.04
N THR A 185 -6.50 13.92 10.31
CA THR A 185 -7.34 15.10 10.05
C THR A 185 -7.59 15.97 11.28
N ALA A 186 -7.20 15.54 12.48
CA ALA A 186 -7.37 16.32 13.68
C ALA A 186 -6.33 15.98 14.77
N THR A 187 -5.80 17.03 15.39
CA THR A 187 -5.02 17.04 16.65
C THR A 187 -5.92 17.03 17.89
N SER A 188 -7.22 16.73 17.74
CA SER A 188 -8.19 16.81 18.82
C SER A 188 -7.99 15.67 19.83
N THR A 189 -7.77 16.03 21.09
CA THR A 189 -7.62 15.12 22.24
C THR A 189 -8.93 14.48 22.70
N SER A 190 -10.04 14.72 22.00
CA SER A 190 -11.38 14.22 22.36
C SER A 190 -12.09 13.51 21.20
N LEU A 191 -11.35 12.66 20.48
CA LEU A 191 -11.94 11.87 19.40
C LEU A 191 -12.72 10.66 19.97
N PRO A 192 -14.00 10.47 19.60
CA PRO A 192 -14.76 9.29 20.02
C PRO A 192 -14.11 8.01 19.51
N THR A 193 -14.04 7.00 20.39
CA THR A 193 -13.28 5.73 20.27
C THR A 193 -13.72 4.77 19.15
N ASN A 194 -14.57 5.19 18.22
CA ASN A 194 -15.07 4.36 17.10
C ASN A 194 -15.11 5.09 15.76
N CYS A 195 -14.44 6.24 15.66
CA CYS A 195 -14.40 7.05 14.45
C CYS A 195 -13.03 6.95 13.77
N ILE A 196 -13.03 6.72 12.46
CA ILE A 196 -11.83 6.85 11.63
C ILE A 196 -11.66 8.32 11.26
N TYR A 197 -10.48 8.89 11.55
CA TYR A 197 -10.11 10.26 11.21
C TYR A 197 -8.89 10.27 10.30
N GLN A 198 -9.10 9.86 9.05
CA GLN A 198 -8.06 9.86 8.02
C GLN A 198 -8.50 10.70 6.83
N SER A 199 -7.62 11.61 6.42
CA SER A 199 -7.67 12.25 5.10
C SER A 199 -6.77 11.46 4.17
N LEU A 200 -7.22 11.38 2.93
CA LEU A 200 -6.58 10.64 1.87
C LEU A 200 -6.32 11.62 0.74
N LYS A 201 -5.06 11.69 0.32
CA LYS A 201 -4.69 12.29 -0.95
C LYS A 201 -4.35 11.16 -1.90
N LEU A 202 -5.00 11.15 -3.05
CA LEU A 202 -4.78 10.16 -4.09
C LEU A 202 -4.18 10.86 -5.29
N PHE A 203 -3.16 10.24 -5.84
CA PHE A 203 -2.45 10.71 -7.02
C PHE A 203 -2.49 9.56 -8.01
N HIS A 204 -2.92 9.81 -9.24
CA HIS A 204 -2.93 8.79 -10.29
C HIS A 204 -2.31 9.38 -11.56
N ARG A 205 -1.30 8.69 -12.09
CA ARG A 205 -0.64 9.02 -13.35
C ARG A 205 -1.23 8.17 -14.45
N ARG A 206 -1.91 8.80 -15.40
CA ARG A 206 -2.40 8.14 -16.62
C ARG A 206 -1.90 8.95 -17.81
N THR A 207 -0.88 8.46 -18.51
CA THR A 207 -0.15 9.25 -19.52
C THR A 207 0.29 10.61 -18.92
N LEU A 208 0.74 11.61 -19.68
CA LEU A 208 1.29 12.89 -19.17
C LEU A 208 0.32 13.76 -18.31
N GLN A 209 -0.78 13.21 -17.78
CA GLN A 209 -1.77 13.88 -16.96
C GLN A 209 -1.75 13.32 -15.53
N VAL A 210 -1.63 14.23 -14.55
CA VAL A 210 -1.68 13.93 -13.12
C VAL A 210 -3.07 14.27 -12.59
N PHE A 211 -3.75 13.30 -11.98
CA PHE A 211 -5.01 13.55 -11.27
C PHE A 211 -4.75 13.55 -9.77
N ILE A 212 -5.06 14.67 -9.11
CA ILE A 212 -5.01 14.81 -7.65
C ILE A 212 -6.44 14.73 -7.12
N TYR A 213 -6.66 13.83 -6.17
CA TYR A 213 -7.92 13.74 -5.46
C TYR A 213 -7.70 13.87 -3.96
N ARG A 214 -8.61 14.59 -3.29
CA ARG A 214 -8.69 14.65 -1.82
C ARG A 214 -9.98 13.98 -1.37
N MET A 215 -9.85 13.12 -0.36
CA MET A 215 -10.96 12.39 0.23
C MET A 215 -10.84 12.44 1.75
N TRP A 216 -11.91 12.86 2.40
CA TRP A 216 -12.06 12.76 3.85
C TRP A 216 -12.92 11.54 4.15
N CYS A 217 -12.43 10.63 4.98
CA CYS A 217 -13.23 9.50 5.44
C CYS A 217 -13.62 9.71 6.90
N TYR A 218 -14.93 9.80 7.14
CA TYR A 218 -15.52 9.70 8.47
C TYR A 218 -16.35 8.43 8.51
N ARG A 219 -16.12 7.58 9.52
CA ARG A 219 -16.87 6.35 9.67
C ARG A 219 -16.98 5.89 11.11
N ILE A 220 -18.18 5.40 11.44
CA ILE A 220 -18.50 4.65 12.65
C ILE A 220 -18.46 3.16 12.28
N GLY A 221 -17.42 2.42 12.71
CA GLY A 221 -17.29 0.95 12.53
C GLY A 221 -16.44 0.45 11.34
N TYR A 222 -16.00 -0.82 11.41
CA TYR A 222 -14.82 -1.37 10.71
C TYR A 222 -15.03 -2.11 9.36
N LYS A 223 -16.25 -2.22 8.82
CA LYS A 223 -16.55 -3.28 7.82
C LYS A 223 -16.31 -3.07 6.29
N SER A 224 -16.36 -1.87 5.70
CA SER A 224 -16.14 -1.64 4.25
C SER A 224 -16.02 -0.15 3.89
N ILE A 225 -15.20 0.17 2.89
CA ILE A 225 -15.01 1.54 2.35
C ILE A 225 -16.33 2.11 1.81
N LYS A 226 -17.26 1.25 1.39
CA LYS A 226 -18.57 1.62 0.82
C LYS A 226 -19.45 2.45 1.75
N ASN A 227 -19.22 2.38 3.07
CA ASN A 227 -20.02 3.10 4.07
C ASN A 227 -19.34 4.36 4.60
N SER A 228 -18.20 4.76 4.04
CA SER A 228 -17.51 5.99 4.43
C SER A 228 -18.19 7.22 3.80
N GLN A 229 -18.48 8.24 4.61
CA GLN A 229 -18.87 9.54 4.07
C GLN A 229 -17.65 10.21 3.45
N ILE A 230 -17.71 10.46 2.14
CA ILE A 230 -16.62 11.04 1.35
C ILE A 230 -16.92 12.50 1.09
N PHE A 231 -16.06 13.38 1.60
CA PHE A 231 -16.08 14.81 1.27
C PHE A 231 -14.96 15.12 0.26
N SER A 232 -15.26 15.97 -0.72
CA SER A 232 -14.30 16.48 -1.69
C SER A 232 -14.38 17.99 -1.65
N GLU A 233 -13.24 18.67 -1.54
CA GLU A 233 -13.11 20.10 -1.87
C GLU A 233 -13.16 20.28 -3.39
#